data_AF-A0A077LLV6-F1
#
_entry.id   AF-A0A077LLV6-F1
#
_cell.length_a   1.000
_cell.length_b   1.000
_cell.length_c   1.000
_cell.angle_alpha   90.00
_cell.angle_beta   90.00
_cell.angle_gamma   90.00
#
_symmetry.space_group_name_H-M   'P 1'
#
loop_
_entity.id
_entity.type
_entity.pdbx_description
1 polymer ?
#
loop_
_entity_poly.entity_id
_entity_poly.type
_entity_poly.pdbx_seq_one_letter_code
_entity_poly.pdbx_strand_id
1 'polypeptide(L)'
;MDTELEDAYSTEHETLVEKADCASACVIAFAGGMTRTVQPRTALGIHQFSGGDRDIGESQAQVAVVVLSSYFKEMGIERAMLDKASLTPASSMHWVTDLEAKRYRIDNSAENLSPWQISPTLEGEAILKVDQDVSFGRSLSLELSVSNGKAHLVATTRLQKAAIRPDRVSQFPVNEHAEIQICSQTLCVNRRSTVAWSRQESSESVNFRSVLELTLGELQSLSNAQLLTITDGFPKPTSDVSLSSQLSVAGFAPGVALLLRQR
;
A
#
# COMPACT_ATOMS: atom_id res chain seq x y z
N MET A 1 28.02 -22.02 -8.52
CA MET A 1 27.46 -23.01 -7.58
C MET A 1 27.28 -22.30 -6.25
N ASP A 2 26.58 -21.15 -6.23
CA ASP A 2 25.14 -20.94 -6.50
C ASP A 2 24.30 -21.78 -5.57
N THR A 3 23.81 -21.15 -4.50
CA THR A 3 22.37 -20.99 -4.13
C THR A 3 22.26 -20.65 -2.63
N GLU A 4 22.52 -19.40 -2.21
CA GLU A 4 22.20 -18.93 -0.84
C GLU A 4 21.80 -17.43 -0.81
N LEU A 5 21.08 -16.94 -1.84
CA LEU A 5 20.68 -15.52 -1.91
C LEU A 5 19.22 -15.30 -2.37
N GLU A 6 18.27 -16.17 -1.97
CA GLU A 6 16.85 -16.00 -2.31
C GLU A 6 15.86 -15.88 -1.13
N ASP A 7 16.29 -15.80 0.14
CA ASP A 7 15.36 -15.88 1.29
C ASP A 7 15.24 -14.63 2.18
N ALA A 8 15.54 -13.42 1.69
CA ALA A 8 15.50 -12.21 2.53
C ALA A 8 14.16 -11.44 2.56
N TYR A 9 13.05 -11.99 2.05
CA TYR A 9 11.75 -11.28 2.04
C TYR A 9 10.52 -12.13 2.41
N SER A 10 10.68 -13.26 3.10
CA SER A 10 9.53 -13.95 3.70
C SER A 10 9.17 -13.30 5.03
N THR A 11 8.09 -12.54 5.09
CA THR A 11 7.36 -12.40 6.35
C THR A 11 6.88 -13.81 6.71
N GLU A 12 7.57 -14.48 7.64
CA GLU A 12 7.09 -15.75 8.19
C GLU A 12 5.79 -15.49 8.97
N HIS A 13 4.68 -15.50 8.24
CA HIS A 13 3.38 -15.78 8.79
C HIS A 13 3.35 -17.28 9.02
N GLU A 14 3.39 -17.70 10.28
CA GLU A 14 3.13 -19.09 10.62
C GLU A 14 1.65 -19.38 10.34
N THR A 15 1.37 -20.04 9.22
CA THR A 15 0.03 -20.53 8.90
C THR A 15 -0.27 -21.72 9.82
N LEU A 16 -0.91 -21.43 10.96
CA LEU A 16 -1.32 -22.45 11.94
C LEU A 16 -2.40 -23.41 11.40
N VAL A 17 -3.09 -23.02 10.32
CA VAL A 17 -4.20 -23.77 9.72
C VAL A 17 -4.05 -23.77 8.19
N GLU A 18 -3.70 -24.92 7.61
CA GLU A 18 -3.45 -25.05 6.16
C GLU A 18 -4.72 -24.98 5.28
N LYS A 19 -5.90 -25.14 5.88
CA LYS A 19 -7.22 -25.01 5.22
C LYS A 19 -8.19 -24.33 6.16
N ALA A 20 -8.60 -23.12 5.81
CA ALA A 20 -9.60 -22.37 6.55
C ALA A 20 -10.77 -22.02 5.64
N ASP A 21 -11.98 -22.29 6.15
CA ASP A 21 -13.23 -21.86 5.53
C ASP A 21 -13.76 -20.68 6.33
N CYS A 22 -13.87 -19.52 5.68
CA CYS A 22 -14.39 -18.30 6.25
C CYS A 22 -15.64 -17.89 5.47
N ALA A 23 -16.82 -18.09 6.05
CA ALA A 23 -18.08 -17.83 5.39
C ALA A 23 -18.96 -16.83 6.15
N SER A 24 -19.86 -16.16 5.43
CA SER A 24 -20.87 -15.28 5.99
C SER A 24 -20.24 -14.15 6.84
N ALA A 25 -20.65 -14.01 8.10
CA ALA A 25 -20.12 -13.00 9.03
C ALA A 25 -18.59 -13.05 9.19
N CYS A 26 -17.94 -14.21 9.00
CA CYS A 26 -16.47 -14.30 9.01
C CYS A 26 -15.85 -13.42 7.90
N VAL A 27 -16.42 -13.43 6.69
CA VAL A 27 -15.92 -12.62 5.57
C VAL A 27 -16.06 -11.13 5.88
N ILE A 28 -17.13 -10.74 6.58
CA ILE A 28 -17.35 -9.36 7.02
C ILE A 28 -16.32 -8.97 8.10
N ALA A 29 -15.98 -9.87 9.03
CA ALA A 29 -14.92 -9.62 10.00
C ALA A 29 -13.54 -9.51 9.32
N PHE A 30 -13.24 -10.41 8.39
CA PHE A 30 -12.02 -10.38 7.57
C PHE A 30 -11.91 -9.09 6.74
N ALA A 31 -13.04 -8.62 6.19
CA ALA A 31 -13.13 -7.34 5.47
C ALA A 31 -12.67 -6.15 6.32
N GLY A 32 -12.74 -6.22 7.65
CA GLY A 32 -12.27 -5.20 8.58
C GLY A 32 -10.76 -5.13 8.76
N GLY A 33 -10.02 -6.10 8.22
CA GLY A 33 -8.56 -6.07 8.21
C GLY A 33 -8.00 -4.94 7.34
N MET A 34 -6.97 -4.27 7.83
CA MET A 34 -6.23 -3.25 7.05
C MET A 34 -5.45 -3.89 5.91
N THR A 35 -4.79 -5.02 6.18
CA THR A 35 -4.12 -5.88 5.21
C THR A 35 -4.83 -7.22 5.20
N ARG A 36 -5.22 -7.65 4.00
CA ARG A 36 -6.04 -8.83 3.75
C ARG A 36 -5.40 -9.62 2.63
N THR A 37 -4.90 -10.79 2.97
CA THR A 37 -4.32 -11.73 2.02
C THR A 37 -5.16 -12.99 2.06
N VAL A 38 -5.67 -13.41 0.91
CA VAL A 38 -6.37 -14.68 0.77
C VAL A 38 -5.35 -15.70 0.31
N GLN A 39 -4.94 -16.60 1.21
CA GLN A 39 -3.93 -17.61 0.88
C GLN A 39 -4.50 -18.68 -0.06
N PRO A 40 -3.65 -19.28 -0.92
CA PRO A 40 -4.04 -20.44 -1.70
C PRO A 40 -4.64 -21.53 -0.81
N ARG A 41 -5.78 -22.10 -1.22
CA ARG A 41 -6.57 -23.14 -0.48
C ARG A 41 -7.40 -22.63 0.71
N THR A 42 -7.59 -21.31 0.84
CA THR A 42 -8.58 -20.71 1.75
C THR A 42 -9.91 -20.52 1.02
N ALA A 43 -11.05 -20.83 1.64
CA ALA A 43 -12.36 -20.63 1.01
C ALA A 43 -13.10 -19.46 1.66
N LEU A 44 -13.37 -18.40 0.89
CA LEU A 44 -14.24 -17.29 1.32
C LEU A 44 -15.65 -17.49 0.79
N GLY A 45 -16.64 -17.60 1.67
CA GLY A 45 -18.04 -17.84 1.31
C GLY A 45 -18.92 -16.61 1.52
N ILE A 46 -19.62 -16.16 0.47
CA ILE A 46 -20.61 -15.08 0.54
C ILE A 46 -22.00 -15.54 0.11
N HIS A 47 -23.03 -15.00 0.75
CA HIS A 47 -24.45 -15.24 0.44
C HIS A 47 -25.32 -14.08 0.94
N GLN A 48 -26.61 -14.06 0.59
CA GLN A 48 -27.56 -13.02 1.01
C GLN A 48 -27.75 -13.06 2.53
N PHE A 49 -28.09 -11.91 3.11
CA PHE A 49 -28.34 -11.81 4.55
C PHE A 49 -29.57 -12.62 4.97
N SER A 50 -29.45 -13.37 6.06
CA SER A 50 -30.55 -14.08 6.70
C SER A 50 -30.43 -13.98 8.22
N GLY A 51 -31.56 -14.13 8.92
CA GLY A 51 -31.64 -14.08 10.38
C GLY A 51 -31.91 -15.47 10.90
N GLY A 52 -30.86 -16.27 11.11
CA GLY A 52 -31.03 -17.69 11.47
C GLY A 52 -31.97 -18.42 10.48
N ASP A 53 -32.95 -19.16 10.99
CA ASP A 53 -33.94 -19.90 10.18
C ASP A 53 -35.05 -19.02 9.56
N ARG A 54 -34.92 -17.69 9.60
CA ARG A 54 -35.99 -16.77 9.21
C ARG A 54 -35.50 -15.67 8.29
N ASP A 55 -36.36 -15.30 7.36
CA ASP A 55 -36.24 -14.06 6.61
C ASP A 55 -36.22 -12.88 7.60
N ILE A 56 -35.25 -11.98 7.46
CA ILE A 56 -35.14 -10.74 8.25
C ILE A 56 -36.18 -9.70 7.82
N GLY A 57 -36.88 -9.96 6.71
CA GLY A 57 -37.86 -9.06 6.13
C GLY A 57 -37.19 -8.00 5.26
N GLU A 58 -37.93 -7.57 4.22
CA GLU A 58 -37.44 -6.67 3.17
C GLU A 58 -36.86 -5.36 3.72
N SER A 59 -37.49 -4.78 4.75
CA SER A 59 -37.04 -3.51 5.34
C SER A 59 -35.70 -3.64 6.07
N GLN A 60 -35.47 -4.74 6.80
CA GLN A 60 -34.20 -4.96 7.51
C GLN A 60 -33.09 -5.34 6.52
N ALA A 61 -33.41 -6.11 5.48
CA ALA A 61 -32.48 -6.42 4.40
C ALA A 61 -32.00 -5.15 3.69
N GLN A 62 -32.90 -4.19 3.42
CA GLN A 62 -32.55 -2.90 2.84
C GLN A 62 -31.57 -2.11 3.72
N VAL A 63 -31.83 -2.05 5.03
CA VAL A 63 -30.92 -1.38 5.98
C VAL A 63 -29.55 -2.07 6.01
N ALA A 64 -29.53 -3.40 6.09
CA ALA A 64 -28.28 -4.18 6.10
C ALA A 64 -27.42 -3.93 4.86
N VAL A 65 -28.02 -3.91 3.67
CA VAL A 65 -27.32 -3.61 2.41
C VAL A 65 -26.71 -2.20 2.44
N VAL A 66 -27.42 -1.19 2.96
CA VAL A 66 -26.89 0.19 3.05
C VAL A 66 -25.72 0.27 4.03
N VAL A 67 -25.86 -0.33 5.21
CA VAL A 67 -24.81 -0.34 6.23
C VAL A 67 -23.56 -1.05 5.70
N LEU A 68 -23.72 -2.22 5.10
CA LEU A 68 -22.59 -2.98 4.55
C LEU A 68 -21.99 -2.34 3.30
N SER A 69 -22.79 -1.69 2.46
CA SER A 69 -22.26 -0.93 1.33
C SER A 69 -21.39 0.24 1.82
N SER A 70 -21.77 0.89 2.91
CA SER A 70 -20.99 1.98 3.50
C SER A 70 -19.69 1.45 4.10
N TYR A 71 -19.79 0.36 4.86
CA TYR A 71 -18.65 -0.32 5.45
C TYR A 71 -17.67 -0.84 4.39
N PHE A 72 -18.14 -1.53 3.35
CA PHE A 72 -17.28 -2.04 2.27
C PHE A 72 -16.59 -0.91 1.52
N LYS A 73 -17.30 0.20 1.28
CA LYS A 73 -16.70 1.40 0.69
C LYS A 73 -15.57 1.95 1.57
N GLU A 74 -15.79 2.05 2.89
CA GLU A 74 -14.79 2.50 3.85
C GLU A 74 -13.56 1.56 3.87
N MET A 75 -13.79 0.25 3.79
CA MET A 75 -12.76 -0.79 3.74
C MET A 75 -12.16 -1.00 2.33
N GLY A 76 -12.47 -0.15 1.36
CA GLY A 76 -11.94 -0.21 -0.01
C GLY A 76 -12.30 -1.48 -0.79
N ILE A 77 -13.42 -2.12 -0.46
CA ILE A 77 -13.96 -3.30 -1.13
C ILE A 77 -14.92 -2.84 -2.24
N GLU A 78 -14.80 -3.47 -3.41
CA GLU A 78 -15.66 -3.15 -4.54
C GLU A 78 -17.12 -3.57 -4.29
N ARG A 79 -18.05 -2.67 -4.65
CA ARG A 79 -19.49 -2.88 -4.50
C ARG A 79 -19.99 -4.18 -5.13
N ALA A 80 -19.34 -4.62 -6.20
CA ALA A 80 -19.65 -5.85 -6.91
C ALA A 80 -19.64 -7.11 -6.01
N MET A 81 -18.87 -7.12 -4.92
CA MET A 81 -18.88 -8.20 -3.94
C MET A 81 -20.20 -8.26 -3.16
N LEU A 82 -20.70 -7.10 -2.72
CA LEU A 82 -21.98 -7.00 -2.01
C LEU A 82 -23.14 -7.37 -2.93
N ASP A 83 -23.08 -6.96 -4.20
CA ASP A 83 -24.09 -7.32 -5.19
C ASP A 83 -24.09 -8.84 -5.42
N LYS A 84 -22.91 -9.46 -5.56
CA LYS A 84 -22.77 -10.92 -5.70
C LYS A 84 -23.29 -11.68 -4.48
N ALA A 85 -22.99 -11.20 -3.27
CA ALA A 85 -23.52 -11.77 -2.03
C ALA A 85 -25.06 -11.69 -2.00
N SER A 86 -25.63 -10.52 -2.31
CA SER A 86 -27.08 -10.28 -2.30
C SER A 86 -27.85 -11.12 -3.32
N LEU A 87 -27.21 -11.45 -4.45
CA LEU A 87 -27.78 -12.32 -5.50
C LEU A 87 -27.62 -13.82 -5.22
N THR A 88 -26.86 -14.19 -4.18
CA THR A 88 -26.60 -15.58 -3.82
C THR A 88 -27.60 -16.01 -2.74
N PRO A 89 -28.52 -16.97 -3.01
CA PRO A 89 -29.55 -17.38 -2.05
C PRO A 89 -28.96 -17.83 -0.70
N ALA A 90 -29.69 -17.59 0.39
CA ALA A 90 -29.24 -17.90 1.76
C ALA A 90 -29.06 -19.41 2.00
N SER A 91 -29.75 -20.23 1.20
CA SER A 91 -29.60 -21.69 1.19
C SER A 91 -28.38 -22.18 0.41
N SER A 92 -27.58 -21.26 -0.15
CA SER A 92 -26.42 -21.56 -0.99
C SER A 92 -25.23 -20.68 -0.60
N MET A 93 -24.05 -21.02 -1.13
CA MET A 93 -22.83 -20.26 -0.89
C MET A 93 -22.14 -19.99 -2.22
N HIS A 94 -21.75 -18.74 -2.46
CA HIS A 94 -20.79 -18.41 -3.51
C HIS A 94 -19.41 -18.40 -2.89
N TRP A 95 -18.58 -19.34 -3.32
CA TRP A 95 -17.17 -19.39 -2.94
C TRP A 95 -16.36 -18.48 -3.84
N VAL A 96 -15.79 -17.44 -3.25
CA VAL A 96 -15.01 -16.41 -3.95
C VAL A 96 -13.72 -17.01 -4.47
N THR A 97 -13.49 -16.91 -5.77
CA THR A 97 -12.24 -17.34 -6.41
C THR A 97 -11.10 -16.37 -6.13
N ASP A 98 -9.83 -16.78 -6.29
CA ASP A 98 -8.67 -15.89 -6.12
C ASP A 98 -8.75 -14.63 -7.02
N LEU A 99 -9.26 -14.80 -8.23
CA LEU A 99 -9.45 -13.70 -9.18
C LEU A 99 -10.55 -12.73 -8.69
N GLU A 100 -11.68 -13.27 -8.22
CA GLU A 100 -12.74 -12.47 -7.60
C GLU A 100 -12.25 -11.80 -6.33
N ALA A 101 -11.42 -12.45 -5.51
CA ALA A 101 -10.90 -11.90 -4.27
C ALA A 101 -10.09 -10.63 -4.53
N LYS A 102 -9.20 -10.67 -5.54
CA LYS A 102 -8.43 -9.51 -6.00
C LYS A 102 -9.32 -8.46 -6.68
N ARG A 103 -10.24 -8.88 -7.56
CA ARG A 103 -11.15 -7.97 -8.26
C ARG A 103 -12.07 -7.23 -7.30
N TYR A 104 -12.56 -7.90 -6.26
CA TYR A 104 -13.38 -7.32 -5.21
C TYR A 104 -12.57 -6.53 -4.20
N ARG A 105 -11.24 -6.60 -4.26
CA ARG A 105 -10.30 -6.03 -3.28
C ARG A 105 -10.50 -6.55 -1.86
N ILE A 106 -11.19 -7.68 -1.68
CA ILE A 106 -11.27 -8.40 -0.40
C ILE A 106 -9.93 -9.06 -0.09
N ASP A 107 -9.20 -9.47 -1.12
CA ASP A 107 -7.75 -9.57 -1.08
C ASP A 107 -7.17 -8.22 -1.54
N ASN A 108 -6.46 -7.53 -0.66
CA ASN A 108 -5.78 -6.27 -0.95
C ASN A 108 -4.26 -6.39 -0.81
N SER A 109 -3.73 -7.61 -0.91
CA SER A 109 -2.29 -7.88 -0.84
C SER A 109 -1.53 -7.36 -2.06
N ALA A 110 -2.21 -7.17 -3.20
CA ALA A 110 -1.65 -6.44 -4.33
C ALA A 110 -1.79 -4.94 -4.07
N GLU A 111 -0.68 -4.28 -3.75
CA GLU A 111 -0.61 -2.81 -3.64
C GLU A 111 -1.14 -2.19 -4.95
N ASN A 112 -2.09 -1.26 -4.85
CA ASN A 112 -2.54 -0.50 -6.01
C ASN A 112 -1.46 0.54 -6.33
N LEU A 113 -0.52 0.18 -7.20
CA LEU A 113 0.68 0.98 -7.45
C LEU A 113 0.39 2.22 -8.30
N SER A 114 0.59 3.40 -7.73
CA SER A 114 0.41 4.67 -8.42
C SER A 114 1.49 4.87 -9.49
N PRO A 115 1.15 5.35 -10.70
CA PRO A 115 2.14 5.66 -11.72
C PRO A 115 2.95 6.90 -11.33
N TRP A 116 4.21 6.95 -11.77
CA TRP A 116 5.02 8.14 -11.66
C TRP A 116 4.56 9.21 -12.65
N GLN A 117 4.56 10.46 -12.21
CA GLN A 117 4.09 11.61 -12.96
C GLN A 117 5.17 12.67 -13.03
N ILE A 118 5.31 13.28 -14.19
CA ILE A 118 6.18 14.44 -14.37
C ILE A 118 5.36 15.68 -14.02
N SER A 119 5.91 16.56 -13.20
CA SER A 119 5.29 17.84 -12.84
C SER A 119 6.33 18.95 -12.85
N PRO A 120 5.96 20.19 -13.20
CA PRO A 120 6.87 21.32 -13.08
C PRO A 120 6.88 21.85 -11.63
N THR A 121 8.04 22.34 -11.16
CA THR A 121 8.12 23.21 -9.99
C THR A 121 7.56 24.60 -10.33
N LEU A 122 7.38 25.44 -9.31
CA LEU A 122 7.02 26.85 -9.51
C LEU A 122 8.05 27.62 -10.36
N GLU A 123 9.29 27.15 -10.37
CA GLU A 123 10.41 27.71 -11.13
C GLU A 123 10.52 27.10 -12.54
N GLY A 124 9.62 26.17 -12.89
CA GLY A 124 9.56 25.53 -14.21
C GLY A 124 10.49 24.31 -14.38
N GLU A 125 11.20 23.90 -13.34
CA GLU A 125 12.05 22.70 -13.36
C GLU A 125 11.20 21.43 -13.34
N ALA A 126 11.60 20.37 -14.03
CA ALA A 126 10.84 19.12 -13.97
C ALA A 126 11.17 18.34 -12.70
N ILE A 127 10.13 17.82 -12.06
CA ILE A 127 10.22 16.80 -11.02
C ILE A 127 9.47 15.56 -11.47
N LEU A 128 9.94 14.40 -11.00
CA LEU A 128 9.25 13.13 -11.15
C LEU A 128 8.68 12.72 -9.80
N LYS A 129 7.37 12.58 -9.70
CA LYS A 129 6.67 12.35 -8.44
C LYS A 129 5.82 11.08 -8.48
N VAL A 130 5.71 10.39 -7.36
CA VAL A 130 4.68 9.38 -7.11
C VAL A 130 4.08 9.58 -5.72
N ASP A 131 2.75 9.54 -5.62
CA ASP A 131 2.01 9.44 -4.35
C ASP A 131 1.41 8.02 -4.27
N GLN A 132 1.96 7.17 -3.41
CA GLN A 132 1.58 5.78 -3.19
C GLN A 132 0.76 5.64 -1.90
N ASP A 133 -0.45 5.08 -2.00
CA ASP A 133 -1.16 4.62 -0.80
C ASP A 133 -0.51 3.33 -0.30
N VAL A 134 0.02 3.34 0.92
CA VAL A 134 0.71 2.18 1.51
C VAL A 134 -0.28 1.34 2.31
N SER A 135 -1.13 2.01 3.10
CA SER A 135 -2.20 1.39 3.88
C SER A 135 -3.25 2.43 4.24
N PHE A 136 -4.38 2.03 4.81
CA PHE A 136 -5.41 2.98 5.25
C PHE A 136 -4.80 4.06 6.15
N GLY A 137 -5.03 5.33 5.78
CA GLY A 137 -4.50 6.48 6.52
C GLY A 137 -3.01 6.79 6.31
N ARG A 138 -2.28 6.02 5.50
CA ARG A 138 -0.85 6.20 5.25
C ARG A 138 -0.54 6.22 3.77
N SER A 139 0.12 7.28 3.34
CA SER A 139 0.66 7.39 1.98
C SER A 139 2.14 7.76 2.02
N LEU A 140 2.85 7.33 0.98
CA LEU A 140 4.23 7.70 0.69
C LEU A 140 4.22 8.64 -0.51
N SER A 141 4.91 9.77 -0.42
CA SER A 141 5.21 10.63 -1.57
C SER A 141 6.71 10.64 -1.81
N LEU A 142 7.11 10.34 -3.05
CA LEU A 142 8.48 10.44 -3.52
C LEU A 142 8.56 11.50 -4.60
N GLU A 143 9.49 12.44 -4.47
CA GLU A 143 9.78 13.46 -5.49
C GLU A 143 11.26 13.41 -5.86
N LEU A 144 11.53 13.22 -7.15
CA LEU A 144 12.86 13.19 -7.73
C LEU A 144 13.10 14.45 -8.54
N SER A 145 14.24 15.08 -8.30
CA SER A 145 14.78 16.16 -9.11
C SER A 145 16.27 15.93 -9.37
N VAL A 146 16.82 16.60 -10.38
CA VAL A 146 18.25 16.56 -10.68
C VAL A 146 18.76 17.99 -10.70
N SER A 147 19.76 18.28 -9.87
CA SER A 147 20.47 19.56 -9.87
C SER A 147 21.92 19.35 -9.44
N ASN A 148 22.83 20.23 -9.88
CA ASN A 148 24.26 20.15 -9.56
C ASN A 148 24.90 18.77 -9.82
N GLY A 149 24.44 18.04 -10.84
CA GLY A 149 24.95 16.71 -11.19
C GLY A 149 24.56 15.59 -10.22
N LYS A 150 23.63 15.82 -9.30
CA LYS A 150 23.10 14.82 -8.37
C LYS A 150 21.59 14.70 -8.50
N ALA A 151 21.07 13.51 -8.19
CA ALA A 151 19.64 13.31 -8.06
C ALA A 151 19.24 13.48 -6.60
N HIS A 152 18.25 14.33 -6.34
CA HIS A 152 17.67 14.54 -5.03
C HIS A 152 16.36 13.77 -4.96
N LEU A 153 16.25 12.85 -4.00
CA LEU A 153 15.00 12.17 -3.68
C LEU A 153 14.46 12.70 -2.37
N VAL A 154 13.30 13.34 -2.42
CA VAL A 154 12.52 13.73 -1.27
C VAL A 154 11.55 12.59 -0.94
N ALA A 155 11.69 12.01 0.24
CA ALA A 155 10.77 11.01 0.75
C ALA A 155 9.86 11.61 1.81
N THR A 156 8.56 11.43 1.66
CA THR A 156 7.55 11.95 2.59
C THR A 156 6.58 10.86 3.03
N THR A 157 6.55 10.56 4.33
CA THR A 157 5.48 9.76 4.95
C THR A 157 4.34 10.69 5.33
N ARG A 158 3.13 10.43 4.83
CA ARG A 158 1.92 11.16 5.20
C ARG A 158 1.01 10.25 6.01
N LEU A 159 0.72 10.65 7.24
CA LEU A 159 -0.20 9.97 8.15
C LEU A 159 -1.45 10.83 8.34
N GLN A 160 -2.63 10.27 8.04
CA GLN A 160 -3.91 10.93 8.28
C GLN A 160 -4.25 10.91 9.77
N LYS A 161 -4.60 12.08 10.33
CA LYS A 161 -4.88 12.23 11.76
C LYS A 161 -6.11 11.44 12.22
N ALA A 162 -7.08 11.21 11.32
CA ALA A 162 -8.27 10.42 11.60
C ALA A 162 -8.00 8.91 11.67
N ALA A 163 -6.91 8.43 11.07
CA ALA A 163 -6.64 7.00 10.90
C ALA A 163 -5.53 6.48 11.83
N ILE A 164 -4.58 7.33 12.21
CA ILE A 164 -3.42 6.93 13.03
C ILE A 164 -3.51 7.57 14.40
N ARG A 165 -3.37 6.75 15.45
CA ARG A 165 -3.42 7.21 16.83
C ARG A 165 -2.25 8.17 17.15
N PRO A 166 -2.48 9.26 17.91
CA PRO A 166 -1.44 10.25 18.22
C PRO A 166 -0.19 9.67 18.88
N ASP A 167 -0.34 8.66 19.75
CA ASP A 167 0.78 8.00 20.42
C ASP A 167 1.69 7.21 19.47
N ARG A 168 1.16 6.78 18.32
CA ARG A 168 1.95 6.13 17.26
C ARG A 168 2.69 7.17 16.44
N VAL A 169 2.04 8.28 16.11
CA VAL A 169 2.67 9.41 15.40
C VAL A 169 3.86 9.97 16.16
N SER A 170 3.82 9.99 17.50
CA SER A 170 4.96 10.43 18.33
C SER A 170 6.16 9.49 18.32
N GLN A 171 6.03 8.25 17.85
CA GLN A 171 7.16 7.31 17.74
C GLN A 171 7.98 7.49 16.47
N PHE A 172 7.56 8.39 15.57
CA PHE A 172 8.32 8.68 14.36
C PHE A 172 9.66 9.36 14.73
N PRO A 173 10.80 8.91 14.19
CA PRO A 173 12.14 9.36 14.61
C PRO A 173 12.51 10.73 14.01
N VAL A 174 11.81 11.78 14.45
CA VAL A 174 12.09 13.18 14.05
C VAL A 174 13.48 13.58 14.50
N ASN A 175 14.20 14.34 13.64
CA ASN A 175 15.61 14.73 13.81
C ASN A 175 16.63 13.59 13.69
N GLU A 176 16.19 12.38 13.32
CA GLU A 176 17.09 11.29 12.94
C GLU A 176 17.21 11.19 11.42
N HIS A 177 18.36 10.71 10.95
CA HIS A 177 18.60 10.48 9.53
C HIS A 177 17.96 9.16 9.10
N ALA A 178 17.19 9.19 8.02
CA ALA A 178 16.59 8.00 7.44
C ALA A 178 17.66 7.10 6.81
N GLU A 179 17.50 5.79 6.92
CA GLU A 179 18.26 4.81 6.15
C GLU A 179 17.34 4.21 5.08
N ILE A 180 17.28 4.89 3.94
CA ILE A 180 16.36 4.52 2.87
C ILE A 180 17.07 3.56 1.91
N GLN A 181 16.45 2.41 1.71
CA GLN A 181 16.86 1.42 0.72
C GLN A 181 15.84 1.41 -0.43
N ILE A 182 16.36 1.52 -1.66
CA ILE A 182 15.56 1.40 -2.88
C ILE A 182 16.14 0.25 -3.68
N CYS A 183 15.32 -0.75 -3.97
CA CYS A 183 15.75 -1.94 -4.70
C CYS A 183 15.01 -2.10 -6.02
N SER A 184 15.76 -2.50 -7.03
CA SER A 184 15.26 -3.20 -8.22
C SER A 184 15.57 -4.69 -8.10
N GLN A 185 15.27 -5.46 -9.14
CA GLN A 185 15.70 -6.86 -9.21
C GLN A 185 17.20 -7.07 -9.23
N THR A 186 17.97 -6.06 -9.65
CA THR A 186 19.40 -6.19 -9.96
C THR A 186 20.29 -5.28 -9.12
N LEU A 187 19.71 -4.31 -8.42
CA LEU A 187 20.44 -3.31 -7.65
C LEU A 187 19.64 -2.90 -6.42
N CYS A 188 20.28 -2.92 -5.26
CA CYS A 188 19.78 -2.25 -4.05
C CYS A 188 20.68 -1.07 -3.72
N VAL A 189 20.09 0.13 -3.69
CA VAL A 189 20.76 1.36 -3.28
C VAL A 189 20.36 1.67 -1.85
N ASN A 190 21.29 1.57 -0.91
CA ASN A 190 21.11 2.01 0.47
C ASN A 190 21.69 3.42 0.65
N ARG A 191 20.91 4.34 1.20
CA ARG A 191 21.30 5.73 1.45
C ARG A 191 20.84 6.21 2.81
N ARG A 192 21.80 6.74 3.56
CA ARG A 192 21.52 7.64 4.67
C ARG A 192 21.08 8.99 4.12
N SER A 193 20.01 9.56 4.66
CA SER A 193 19.49 10.85 4.24
C SER A 193 20.48 11.99 4.51
N THR A 194 20.49 13.01 3.65
CA THR A 194 21.25 14.26 3.87
C THR A 194 20.49 15.21 4.79
N VAL A 195 19.15 15.12 4.80
CA VAL A 195 18.28 15.87 5.70
C VAL A 195 17.58 14.89 6.64
N ALA A 196 17.70 15.11 7.95
CA ALA A 196 16.99 14.33 8.95
C ALA A 196 15.46 14.46 8.81
N TRP A 197 14.71 13.50 9.35
CA TRP A 197 13.25 13.56 9.34
C TRP A 197 12.75 14.85 9.98
N SER A 198 11.94 15.58 9.22
CA SER A 198 11.27 16.81 9.65
C SER A 198 9.77 16.61 9.69
N ARG A 199 9.12 17.08 10.74
CA ARG A 199 7.66 17.00 10.92
C ARG A 199 7.00 18.27 10.40
N GLN A 200 5.98 18.11 9.59
CA GLN A 200 5.10 19.18 9.11
C GLN A 200 3.66 18.75 9.33
N GLU A 201 2.81 19.67 9.80
CA GLU A 201 1.42 19.35 10.10
C GLU A 201 0.46 20.20 9.28
N SER A 202 -0.64 19.57 8.87
CA SER A 202 -1.84 20.23 8.36
C SER A 202 -3.04 19.92 9.26
N SER A 203 -4.23 20.39 8.88
CA SER A 203 -5.47 20.04 9.59
C SER A 203 -5.76 18.54 9.52
N GLU A 204 -5.49 17.91 8.37
CA GLU A 204 -5.88 16.52 8.09
C GLU A 204 -4.76 15.50 8.32
N SER A 205 -3.49 15.93 8.26
CA SER A 205 -2.35 15.01 8.19
C SER A 205 -1.12 15.49 8.96
N VAL A 206 -0.27 14.53 9.31
CA VAL A 206 1.11 14.76 9.76
C VAL A 206 2.03 14.18 8.69
N ASN A 207 2.93 15.01 8.19
CA ASN A 207 3.88 14.68 7.15
C ASN A 207 5.29 14.62 7.75
N PHE A 208 6.02 13.55 7.47
CA PHE A 208 7.42 13.41 7.83
C PHE A 208 8.23 13.40 6.56
N ARG A 209 9.15 14.36 6.42
CA ARG A 209 9.92 14.57 5.19
C ARG A 209 11.42 14.43 5.45
N SER A 210 12.10 13.70 4.58
CA SER A 210 13.55 13.54 4.53
C SER A 210 14.04 13.65 3.08
N VAL A 211 15.33 13.93 2.91
CA VAL A 211 15.97 14.10 1.59
C VAL A 211 17.21 13.24 1.55
N LEU A 212 17.40 12.49 0.46
CA LEU A 212 18.62 11.74 0.18
C LEU A 212 19.14 12.07 -1.22
N GLU A 213 20.42 11.77 -1.44
CA GLU A 213 21.08 11.96 -2.73
C GLU A 213 21.40 10.61 -3.38
N LEU A 214 21.08 10.50 -4.67
CA LEU A 214 21.43 9.39 -5.54
C LEU A 214 22.43 9.88 -6.58
N THR A 215 23.37 9.01 -6.97
CA THR A 215 24.18 9.28 -8.16
C THR A 215 23.32 9.14 -9.41
N LEU A 216 23.69 9.84 -10.48
CA LEU A 216 22.96 9.75 -11.74
C LEU A 216 23.03 8.34 -12.35
N GLY A 217 24.12 7.61 -12.10
CA GLY A 217 24.28 6.21 -12.53
C GLY A 217 23.36 5.25 -11.77
N GLU A 218 23.14 5.47 -10.47
CA GLU A 218 22.16 4.72 -9.69
C GLU A 218 20.74 5.00 -10.16
N LEU A 219 20.39 6.27 -10.37
CA LEU A 219 19.07 6.64 -10.87
C LEU A 219 18.81 6.03 -12.26
N GLN A 220 19.81 6.07 -13.15
CA GLN A 220 19.74 5.41 -14.46
C GLN A 220 19.55 3.89 -14.32
N SER A 221 20.28 3.25 -13.40
CA SER A 221 20.17 1.79 -13.18
C SER A 221 18.80 1.39 -12.65
N LEU A 222 18.28 2.12 -11.66
CA LEU A 222 16.94 1.93 -11.12
C LEU A 222 15.85 2.16 -12.19
N SER A 223 16.06 3.06 -13.14
CA SER A 223 15.09 3.34 -14.21
C SER A 223 14.83 2.17 -15.15
N ASN A 224 15.73 1.19 -15.21
CA ASN A 224 15.57 -0.03 -16.01
C ASN A 224 14.87 -1.18 -15.25
N ALA A 225 14.43 -0.93 -14.01
CA ALA A 225 13.79 -1.94 -13.17
C ALA A 225 12.41 -2.34 -13.71
N GLN A 226 12.03 -3.61 -13.49
CA GLN A 226 10.66 -4.08 -13.74
C GLN A 226 9.82 -4.12 -12.44
N LEU A 227 10.49 -3.94 -11.30
CA LEU A 227 9.95 -3.92 -9.94
C LEU A 227 10.80 -2.96 -9.14
N LEU A 228 10.16 -2.10 -8.36
CA LEU A 228 10.84 -1.21 -7.44
C LEU A 228 10.25 -1.42 -6.06
N THR A 229 11.11 -1.48 -5.05
CA THR A 229 10.71 -1.46 -3.64
C THR A 229 11.45 -0.35 -2.92
N ILE A 230 10.83 0.18 -1.88
CA ILE A 230 11.43 1.17 -1.00
C ILE A 230 11.14 0.82 0.45
N THR A 231 12.17 0.94 1.30
CA THR A 231 12.06 0.78 2.75
C THR A 231 12.85 1.87 3.47
N ASP A 232 12.39 2.34 4.63
CA ASP A 232 13.10 3.29 5.50
C ASP A 232 13.89 2.65 6.65
N GLY A 233 13.94 1.31 6.69
CA GLY A 233 14.70 0.56 7.68
C GLY A 233 14.10 0.59 9.09
N PHE A 234 12.85 1.05 9.26
CA PHE A 234 12.24 1.13 10.58
C PHE A 234 12.07 -0.28 11.19
N PRO A 235 12.34 -0.45 12.49
CA PRO A 235 12.15 -1.73 13.16
C PRO A 235 10.67 -2.11 13.20
N LYS A 236 10.36 -3.41 13.26
CA LYS A 236 8.98 -3.94 13.30
C LYS A 236 8.02 -3.22 14.27
N PRO A 237 8.44 -2.80 15.50
CA PRO A 237 7.53 -2.11 16.42
C PRO A 237 6.99 -0.77 15.92
N THR A 238 7.62 -0.16 14.91
CA THR A 238 7.20 1.10 14.28
C THR A 238 6.80 0.91 12.80
N SER A 239 6.55 -0.33 12.36
CA SER A 239 6.20 -0.62 10.97
C SER A 239 4.82 -0.09 10.55
N ASP A 240 3.98 0.30 11.50
CA ASP A 240 2.69 0.95 11.26
C ASP A 240 2.82 2.45 10.91
N VAL A 241 3.98 3.05 11.20
CA VAL A 241 4.32 4.43 10.83
C VAL A 241 5.45 4.51 9.80
N SER A 242 6.06 3.37 9.44
CA SER A 242 7.17 3.30 8.49
C SER A 242 6.77 3.45 7.02
N LEU A 243 7.78 3.62 6.18
CA LEU A 243 7.77 3.55 4.73
C LEU A 243 8.29 2.19 4.30
N SER A 244 7.38 1.32 3.90
CA SER A 244 7.73 0.10 3.18
C SER A 244 6.64 -0.14 2.14
N SER A 245 7.01 -0.13 0.86
CA SER A 245 6.06 -0.30 -0.25
C SER A 245 6.77 -0.83 -1.49
N GLN A 246 6.03 -1.53 -2.34
CA GLN A 246 6.36 -1.62 -3.75
C GLN A 246 6.03 -0.29 -4.45
N LEU A 247 6.71 0.00 -5.55
CA LEU A 247 6.49 1.18 -6.36
C LEU A 247 6.22 0.76 -7.80
N SER A 248 5.30 1.47 -8.46
CA SER A 248 5.06 1.26 -9.88
C SER A 248 6.33 1.57 -10.68
N VAL A 249 6.53 0.86 -11.79
CA VAL A 249 7.52 1.23 -12.81
C VAL A 249 6.90 2.07 -13.93
N ALA A 250 5.57 2.19 -13.96
CA ALA A 250 4.86 2.99 -14.95
C ALA A 250 5.24 4.47 -14.81
N GLY A 251 5.70 5.07 -15.91
CA GLY A 251 6.15 6.47 -15.95
C GLY A 251 7.54 6.72 -15.39
N PHE A 252 8.15 5.76 -14.68
CA PHE A 252 9.44 5.96 -14.01
C PHE A 252 10.59 6.13 -15.01
N ALA A 253 10.80 5.15 -15.90
CA ALA A 253 11.85 5.19 -16.90
C ALA A 253 11.82 6.44 -17.82
N PRO A 254 10.68 6.78 -18.47
CA PRO A 254 10.62 8.00 -19.28
C PRO A 254 10.79 9.28 -18.46
N GLY A 255 10.32 9.30 -17.20
CA GLY A 255 10.50 10.42 -16.28
C GLY A 255 11.97 10.64 -15.91
N VAL A 256 12.70 9.58 -15.54
CA VAL A 256 14.14 9.64 -15.27
C VAL A 256 14.90 10.11 -16.50
N ALA A 257 14.56 9.58 -17.69
CA ALA A 257 15.20 10.01 -18.93
C ALA A 257 15.01 11.51 -19.20
N LEU A 258 13.87 12.11 -18.83
CA LEU A 258 13.66 13.55 -18.90
C LEU A 258 14.55 14.31 -17.90
N LEU A 259 14.55 13.90 -16.62
CA LEU A 259 15.36 14.55 -15.58
C LEU A 259 16.84 14.55 -15.93
N LEU A 260 17.36 13.44 -16.46
CA LEU A 260 18.76 13.31 -16.84
C LEU A 260 19.15 14.14 -18.08
N ARG A 261 18.18 14.66 -18.86
CA ARG A 261 18.42 15.58 -19.99
C ARG A 261 18.46 17.05 -19.57
N GLN A 262 17.93 17.40 -18.40
CA GLN A 262 17.94 18.78 -17.87
C GLN A 262 19.26 19.17 -17.19
N ARG A 263 20.32 18.35 -17.35
CA ARG A 263 21.67 18.61 -16.83
C ARG A 263 22.30 19.85 -17.44
#